data_AF-A0AA35SF68-F1
#
_entry.id   AF-A0AA35SF68-F1
#
_cell.length_a   1.000
_cell.length_b   1.000
_cell.length_c   1.000
_cell.angle_alpha   90.00
_cell.angle_beta   90.00
_cell.angle_gamma   90.00
#
_symmetry.space_group_name_H-M   'P 1'
#
loop_
_entity.id
_entity.type
_entity.pdbx_description
1 polymer ?
#
loop_
_entity_poly.entity_id
_entity_poly.type
_entity_poly.pdbx_seq_one_letter_code
_entity_poly.pdbx_strand_id
1 'polypeptide(L)'
;RATVKGQKPLGFWCVKFLVLFSLLLLSPVSSKRIFPPSKMSLTKLLPRPAHVTVDPDEPSVDAAYAQLTRPTVKKEPPPYGHRKNWVPRSLADFGDGGAFPEVHVAQYPMNMANKSKPGSSSAVVPLQLDASGKVKYDVLARMGQRKDKVVHSSLEAMVSRGVRPSDPELVRPEEEEVEKVTEETRLALEKLTNKKISAAMPVRAADKQAPAQYIRYTPAQQGVAYNSGAKQRIIRMVEAQKDPMEPPRFKVNQKIPRGPPSPPAPVLHSPTRKVSPPTTATAWYTLCVVHCLIDGTLFRVHFYLPYRLMPTYLMD
;
A
#
# COMPACT_ATOMS: atom_id res chain seq x y z
N ARG A 1 38.25 23.91 45.16
CA ARG A 1 37.95 22.64 45.88
C ARG A 1 36.61 22.09 45.39
N ALA A 2 36.61 21.34 44.28
CA ALA A 2 35.53 20.43 43.88
C ALA A 2 36.11 19.47 42.84
N THR A 3 36.01 18.19 43.15
CA THR A 3 36.63 17.03 42.52
C THR A 3 35.74 16.48 41.41
N VAL A 4 36.28 16.37 40.19
CA VAL A 4 35.62 15.65 39.07
C VAL A 4 36.05 14.18 39.12
N LYS A 5 35.06 13.30 39.22
CA LYS A 5 35.20 11.85 39.37
C LYS A 5 35.74 11.19 38.10
N GLY A 6 36.59 10.19 38.32
CA GLY A 6 37.37 9.43 37.35
C GLY A 6 36.60 8.83 36.18
N GLN A 7 37.17 9.09 35.00
CA GLN A 7 36.90 8.42 33.74
C GLN A 7 37.70 7.11 33.73
N LYS A 8 37.03 5.96 33.65
CA LYS A 8 37.67 4.64 33.55
C LYS A 8 38.12 4.40 32.10
N PRO A 9 39.35 3.89 31.85
CA PRO A 9 39.85 3.74 30.49
C PRO A 9 39.19 2.58 29.73
N LEU A 10 39.01 2.81 28.42
CA LEU A 10 38.39 1.98 27.39
C LEU A 10 39.09 0.63 27.09
N GLY A 11 39.85 0.05 28.03
CA GLY A 11 40.55 -1.22 27.84
C GLY A 11 39.70 -2.48 28.06
N PHE A 12 38.51 -2.35 28.66
CA PHE A 12 37.74 -3.51 29.15
C PHE A 12 36.71 -4.08 28.17
N TRP A 13 36.43 -3.40 27.04
CA TRP A 13 35.45 -3.87 26.05
C TRP A 13 36.07 -4.73 24.95
N CYS A 14 37.38 -4.60 24.69
CA CYS A 14 38.06 -5.36 23.63
C CYS A 14 38.27 -6.84 24.02
N VAL A 15 38.55 -7.11 25.30
CA VAL A 15 38.83 -8.47 25.80
C VAL A 15 37.55 -9.33 25.86
N LYS A 16 36.38 -8.73 26.08
CA LYS A 16 35.11 -9.48 26.15
C LYS A 16 34.58 -9.92 24.78
N PHE A 17 34.92 -9.24 23.69
CA PHE A 17 34.56 -9.67 22.35
C PHE A 17 35.49 -10.77 21.80
N LEU A 18 36.75 -10.76 22.23
CA LEU A 18 37.77 -11.72 21.79
C LEU A 18 37.57 -13.13 22.38
N VAL A 19 37.01 -13.22 23.60
CA VAL A 19 36.74 -14.53 24.25
C VAL A 19 35.48 -15.21 23.68
N LEU A 20 34.51 -14.45 23.17
CA LEU A 20 33.28 -15.01 22.58
C LEU A 20 33.45 -15.49 21.13
N PHE A 21 34.45 -14.99 20.40
CA PHE A 21 34.72 -15.41 19.02
C PHE A 21 35.65 -16.65 18.93
N SER A 22 36.41 -16.93 20.00
CA SER A 22 37.34 -18.07 20.05
C SER A 22 36.67 -19.42 20.36
N LEU A 23 35.44 -19.43 20.89
CA LEU A 23 34.73 -20.66 21.28
C LEU A 23 33.82 -21.27 20.19
N LEU A 24 33.83 -20.73 18.97
CA LEU A 24 32.92 -21.16 17.88
C LEU A 24 33.64 -21.75 16.66
N LEU A 25 34.90 -22.18 16.81
CA LEU A 25 35.70 -22.80 15.74
C LEU A 25 36.41 -24.10 16.14
N LEU A 26 35.78 -24.93 16.97
CA LEU A 26 36.15 -26.35 17.07
C LEU A 26 34.93 -27.25 16.86
N SER A 27 34.70 -27.64 15.61
CA SER A 27 33.90 -28.82 15.23
C SER A 27 34.31 -29.26 13.81
N PRO A 28 34.81 -30.49 13.60
CA PRO A 28 35.15 -30.98 12.27
C PRO A 28 33.91 -31.65 11.65
N VAL A 29 33.38 -31.10 10.55
CA VAL A 29 32.35 -31.77 9.74
C VAL A 29 32.79 -31.84 8.29
N SER A 30 33.31 -33.03 7.96
CA SER A 30 33.06 -33.83 6.76
C SER A 30 32.71 -33.08 5.47
N SER A 31 33.67 -33.10 4.55
CA SER A 31 33.53 -32.76 3.14
C SER A 31 32.52 -33.69 2.44
N LYS A 32 31.38 -33.15 2.01
CA LYS A 32 30.53 -33.75 0.97
C LYS A 32 30.10 -32.67 -0.03
N ARG A 33 30.81 -32.61 -1.16
CA ARG A 33 30.34 -31.93 -2.37
C ARG A 33 29.13 -32.68 -2.91
N ILE A 34 27.99 -32.01 -3.00
CA ILE A 34 26.86 -32.44 -3.82
C ILE A 34 26.42 -31.21 -4.63
N PHE A 35 26.96 -31.08 -5.84
CA PHE A 35 26.31 -30.37 -6.94
C PHE A 35 26.07 -31.41 -8.04
N PRO A 36 24.83 -31.55 -8.58
CA PRO A 36 24.56 -32.49 -9.66
C PRO A 36 25.26 -32.01 -10.96
N PRO A 37 25.72 -32.92 -11.83
CA PRO A 37 26.31 -32.53 -13.10
C PRO A 37 25.24 -31.90 -14.01
N SER A 38 25.43 -30.63 -14.34
CA SER A 38 24.73 -29.95 -15.42
C SER A 38 25.01 -30.70 -16.74
N LYS A 39 24.00 -31.37 -17.28
CA LYS A 39 24.05 -31.83 -18.68
C LYS A 39 24.06 -30.57 -19.56
N MET A 40 25.22 -30.20 -20.09
CA MET A 40 25.30 -29.17 -21.12
C MET A 40 24.57 -29.71 -22.35
N SER A 41 23.42 -29.10 -22.67
CA SER A 41 22.65 -29.44 -23.86
C SER A 41 23.37 -28.90 -25.09
N LEU A 42 23.78 -29.80 -25.99
CA LEU A 42 24.45 -29.55 -27.26
C LEU A 42 23.71 -28.54 -28.17
N THR A 43 22.42 -28.30 -27.92
CA THR A 43 21.58 -27.38 -28.69
C THR A 43 21.86 -25.90 -28.44
N LYS A 44 22.59 -25.53 -27.36
CA LYS A 44 22.98 -24.14 -27.09
C LYS A 44 24.34 -23.74 -27.67
N LEU A 45 25.15 -24.70 -28.13
CA LEU A 45 26.49 -24.47 -28.67
C LEU A 45 26.53 -24.34 -30.20
N LEU A 46 25.41 -24.61 -30.88
CA LEU A 46 25.33 -24.53 -32.34
C LEU A 46 24.67 -23.22 -32.79
N PRO A 47 25.12 -22.61 -33.90
CA PRO A 47 24.43 -21.48 -34.50
C PRO A 47 22.99 -21.87 -34.86
N ARG A 48 22.06 -20.91 -34.75
CA ARG A 48 20.64 -21.16 -35.06
C ARG A 48 20.54 -21.79 -36.46
N PRO A 49 19.80 -22.92 -36.61
CA PRO A 49 19.69 -23.62 -37.88
C PRO A 49 19.13 -22.66 -38.95
N ALA A 50 19.82 -22.56 -40.08
CA ALA A 50 19.46 -21.66 -41.17
C ALA A 50 18.18 -22.10 -41.91
N HIS A 51 17.75 -23.34 -41.71
CA HIS A 51 16.56 -23.91 -42.32
C HIS A 51 15.60 -24.39 -41.24
N VAL A 52 14.51 -23.66 -41.05
CA VAL A 52 13.36 -24.10 -40.25
C VAL A 52 12.52 -24.98 -41.16
N THR A 53 12.53 -26.29 -40.94
CA THR A 53 11.51 -27.16 -41.55
C THR A 53 10.19 -26.86 -40.85
N VAL A 54 9.26 -26.26 -41.58
CA VAL A 54 7.87 -26.12 -41.13
C VAL A 54 7.24 -27.49 -41.32
N ASP A 55 6.93 -28.18 -40.23
CA ASP A 55 6.11 -29.38 -40.27
C ASP A 55 4.70 -28.98 -40.75
N PRO A 56 4.17 -29.57 -41.84
CA PRO A 56 2.90 -29.15 -42.44
C PRO A 56 1.65 -29.41 -41.56
N ASP A 57 1.82 -30.09 -40.42
CA ASP A 57 0.75 -30.43 -39.49
C ASP A 57 0.63 -29.46 -38.29
N GLU A 58 1.50 -28.45 -38.17
CA GLU A 58 1.38 -27.39 -37.14
C GLU A 58 0.47 -26.26 -37.66
N PRO A 59 -0.64 -25.94 -36.97
CA PRO A 59 -1.53 -24.87 -37.40
C PRO A 59 -0.79 -23.53 -37.34
N SER A 60 -0.67 -22.88 -38.50
CA SER A 60 -0.06 -21.55 -38.58
C SER A 60 -0.77 -20.58 -37.63
N VAL A 61 0.00 -19.68 -37.00
CA VAL A 61 -0.54 -18.57 -36.21
C VAL A 61 -1.58 -17.77 -36.98
N ASP A 62 -1.49 -17.71 -38.31
CA ASP A 62 -2.47 -17.09 -39.20
C ASP A 62 -3.80 -17.87 -39.26
N ALA A 63 -3.76 -19.21 -39.22
CA ALA A 63 -4.96 -20.04 -39.10
C ALA A 63 -5.63 -19.90 -37.73
N ALA A 64 -4.85 -19.71 -36.66
CA ALA A 64 -5.36 -19.43 -35.32
C ALA A 64 -6.04 -18.04 -35.24
N TYR A 65 -5.49 -17.03 -35.92
CA TYR A 65 -6.14 -15.71 -36.07
C TYR A 65 -7.38 -15.75 -36.97
N ALA A 66 -7.39 -16.59 -38.01
CA ALA A 66 -8.56 -16.80 -38.87
C ALA A 66 -9.73 -17.53 -38.16
N GLN A 67 -9.45 -18.35 -37.15
CA GLN A 67 -10.48 -18.96 -36.31
C GLN A 67 -11.15 -17.96 -35.36
N LEU A 68 -10.45 -16.88 -34.96
CA LEU A 68 -11.02 -15.81 -34.13
C LEU A 68 -11.95 -14.86 -34.90
N THR A 69 -11.84 -14.80 -36.23
CA THR A 69 -12.62 -13.91 -37.11
C THR A 69 -13.82 -14.58 -37.78
N ARG A 70 -14.18 -15.80 -37.36
CA ARG A 70 -15.41 -16.46 -37.84
C ARG A 70 -16.63 -15.73 -37.25
N PRO A 71 -17.54 -15.16 -38.08
CA PRO A 71 -18.73 -14.50 -37.55
C PRO A 71 -19.58 -15.53 -36.80
N THR A 72 -19.70 -15.37 -35.49
CA THR A 72 -20.67 -16.12 -34.70
C THR A 72 -22.05 -15.71 -35.19
N VAL A 73 -22.83 -16.67 -35.68
CA VAL A 73 -24.24 -16.44 -36.06
C VAL A 73 -24.96 -16.01 -34.78
N LYS A 74 -25.22 -14.70 -34.65
CA LYS A 74 -25.98 -14.16 -33.52
C LYS A 74 -27.41 -14.66 -33.66
N LYS A 75 -27.83 -15.49 -32.72
CA LYS A 75 -29.23 -15.90 -32.61
C LYS A 75 -30.00 -14.71 -32.04
N GLU A 76 -30.57 -13.90 -32.92
CA GLU A 76 -31.35 -12.74 -32.49
C GLU A 76 -32.69 -13.21 -31.90
N PRO A 77 -33.10 -12.66 -30.74
CA PRO A 77 -34.40 -12.97 -30.17
C PRO A 77 -35.51 -12.47 -31.11
N PRO A 78 -36.68 -13.13 -31.16
CA PRO A 78 -37.82 -12.64 -31.91
C PRO A 78 -38.14 -11.18 -31.54
N PRO A 79 -38.68 -10.36 -32.46
CA PRO A 79 -39.02 -8.97 -32.16
C PRO A 79 -40.15 -8.88 -31.11
N TYR A 80 -40.28 -7.71 -30.49
CA TYR A 80 -41.32 -7.45 -29.50
C TYR A 80 -42.72 -7.78 -30.06
N GLY A 81 -43.58 -8.38 -29.22
CA GLY A 81 -44.91 -8.86 -29.62
C GLY A 81 -44.96 -10.28 -30.21
N HIS A 82 -43.84 -10.80 -30.74
CA HIS A 82 -43.74 -12.14 -31.35
C HIS A 82 -43.08 -13.18 -30.43
N ARG A 83 -42.97 -12.89 -29.13
CA ARG A 83 -42.31 -13.74 -28.12
C ARG A 83 -43.28 -14.63 -27.33
N LYS A 84 -44.54 -14.73 -27.76
CA LYS A 84 -45.53 -15.62 -27.14
C LYS A 84 -45.08 -17.08 -27.34
N ASN A 85 -44.97 -17.83 -26.24
CA ASN A 85 -44.45 -19.22 -26.18
C ASN A 85 -42.95 -19.40 -26.45
N TRP A 86 -42.16 -18.32 -26.48
CA TRP A 86 -40.72 -18.39 -26.59
C TRP A 86 -40.06 -18.13 -25.24
N VAL A 87 -39.14 -19.02 -24.82
CA VAL A 87 -38.46 -18.92 -23.53
C VAL A 87 -36.95 -19.03 -23.74
N PRO A 88 -36.16 -18.00 -23.40
CA PRO A 88 -34.71 -18.08 -23.51
C PRO A 88 -34.15 -19.04 -22.44
N ARG A 89 -33.36 -20.03 -22.87
CA ARG A 89 -32.74 -21.02 -21.98
C ARG A 89 -31.23 -20.89 -21.92
N SER A 90 -30.61 -20.42 -23.00
CA SER A 90 -29.17 -20.23 -23.12
C SER A 90 -28.80 -18.75 -23.10
N LEU A 91 -27.54 -18.45 -22.77
CA LEU A 91 -27.02 -17.08 -22.80
C LEU A 91 -27.05 -16.47 -24.21
N ALA A 92 -26.98 -17.31 -25.26
CA ALA A 92 -27.02 -16.90 -26.65
C ALA A 92 -28.43 -16.50 -27.12
N ASP A 93 -29.49 -16.97 -26.47
CA ASP A 93 -30.88 -16.63 -26.82
C ASP A 93 -31.21 -15.15 -26.53
N PHE A 94 -30.39 -14.46 -25.73
CA PHE A 94 -30.55 -13.04 -25.42
C PHE A 94 -29.89 -12.11 -26.44
N GLY A 95 -29.14 -12.62 -27.43
CA GLY A 95 -28.44 -11.80 -28.42
C GLY A 95 -27.43 -10.83 -27.79
N ASP A 96 -27.73 -9.53 -27.85
CA ASP A 96 -26.92 -8.44 -27.26
C ASP A 96 -27.17 -8.24 -25.75
N GLY A 97 -28.02 -9.10 -25.16
CA GLY A 97 -28.42 -9.03 -23.76
C GLY A 97 -29.80 -8.40 -23.57
N GLY A 98 -30.16 -8.18 -22.31
CA GLY A 98 -31.49 -7.74 -21.91
C GLY A 98 -32.41 -8.91 -21.54
N ALA A 99 -33.23 -8.70 -20.51
CA ALA A 99 -34.27 -9.63 -20.09
C ALA A 99 -35.62 -9.16 -20.62
N PHE A 100 -36.49 -10.11 -20.96
CA PHE A 100 -37.79 -9.87 -21.59
C PHE A 100 -38.89 -9.90 -20.52
N PRO A 101 -39.47 -8.74 -20.12
CA PRO A 101 -40.48 -8.69 -19.07
C PRO A 101 -41.78 -9.45 -19.45
N GLU A 102 -42.07 -9.61 -20.74
CA GLU A 102 -43.22 -10.35 -21.26
C GLU A 102 -43.12 -11.88 -21.07
N VAL A 103 -41.93 -12.40 -20.77
CA VAL A 103 -41.72 -13.83 -20.50
C VAL A 103 -41.64 -14.00 -18.98
N HIS A 104 -42.68 -14.58 -18.38
CA HIS A 104 -42.80 -14.77 -16.92
C HIS A 104 -41.93 -15.93 -16.39
N VAL A 105 -40.63 -15.89 -16.69
CA VAL A 105 -39.60 -16.83 -16.22
C VAL A 105 -38.41 -15.99 -15.75
N ALA A 106 -37.73 -16.43 -14.68
CA ALA A 106 -36.52 -15.78 -14.21
C ALA A 106 -35.42 -15.87 -15.27
N GLN A 107 -35.00 -14.72 -15.79
CA GLN A 107 -34.01 -14.58 -16.85
C GLN A 107 -32.74 -13.94 -16.30
N TYR A 108 -31.59 -14.45 -16.73
CA TYR A 108 -30.28 -14.00 -16.26
C TYR A 108 -29.34 -13.72 -17.45
N PRO A 109 -29.59 -12.66 -18.25
CA PRO A 109 -28.66 -12.24 -19.29
C PRO A 109 -27.27 -11.99 -18.66
N MET A 110 -26.21 -12.50 -19.31
CA MET A 110 -24.83 -12.51 -18.79
C MET A 110 -24.65 -13.10 -17.37
N ASN A 111 -25.55 -14.00 -16.92
CA ASN A 111 -25.59 -14.52 -15.54
C ASN A 111 -25.73 -13.45 -14.45
N MET A 112 -26.20 -12.25 -14.78
CA MET A 112 -26.44 -11.20 -13.79
C MET A 112 -27.47 -11.65 -12.76
N ALA A 113 -27.28 -11.30 -11.48
CA ALA A 113 -28.18 -11.61 -10.36
C ALA A 113 -28.47 -13.11 -10.11
N ASN A 114 -27.72 -14.04 -10.73
CA ASN A 114 -27.86 -15.46 -10.47
C ASN A 114 -27.15 -15.86 -9.16
N LYS A 115 -27.92 -16.06 -8.10
CA LYS A 115 -27.42 -16.46 -6.78
C LYS A 115 -26.87 -17.90 -6.72
N SER A 116 -27.18 -18.75 -7.70
CA SER A 116 -26.76 -20.15 -7.73
C SER A 116 -25.29 -20.32 -8.12
N LYS A 117 -24.68 -19.35 -8.80
CA LYS A 117 -23.24 -19.33 -9.08
C LYS A 117 -22.55 -18.48 -8.01
N PRO A 118 -21.66 -19.05 -7.18
CA PRO A 118 -20.99 -18.34 -6.09
C PRO A 118 -19.88 -17.44 -6.65
N GLY A 119 -20.24 -16.41 -7.40
CA GLY A 119 -19.29 -15.41 -7.93
C GLY A 119 -18.95 -14.29 -6.94
N SER A 120 -19.46 -14.35 -5.71
CA SER A 120 -19.29 -13.27 -4.74
C SER A 120 -19.09 -13.83 -3.33
N SER A 121 -17.89 -14.32 -3.06
CA SER A 121 -17.39 -14.29 -1.69
C SER A 121 -17.03 -12.84 -1.36
N SER A 122 -17.30 -12.40 -0.13
CA SER A 122 -16.96 -11.04 0.34
C SER A 122 -15.46 -10.73 0.35
N ALA A 123 -14.63 -11.71 0.00
CA ALA A 123 -13.18 -11.60 -0.05
C ALA A 123 -12.65 -10.96 -1.36
N VAL A 124 -13.46 -10.92 -2.43
CA VAL A 124 -13.04 -10.39 -3.73
C VAL A 124 -13.61 -8.98 -3.92
N VAL A 125 -12.73 -8.00 -4.17
CA VAL A 125 -13.12 -6.64 -4.52
C VAL A 125 -13.81 -6.66 -5.90
N PRO A 126 -15.01 -6.06 -6.05
CA PRO A 126 -15.72 -6.07 -7.33
C PRO A 126 -14.92 -5.32 -8.40
N LEU A 127 -14.93 -5.86 -9.63
CA LEU A 127 -14.32 -5.21 -10.79
C LEU A 127 -15.08 -3.92 -11.10
N GLN A 128 -14.44 -2.77 -10.92
CA GLN A 128 -15.02 -1.47 -11.23
C GLN A 128 -14.52 -0.99 -12.59
N LEU A 129 -15.39 -0.32 -13.33
CA LEU A 129 -15.04 0.38 -14.57
C LEU A 129 -15.03 1.89 -14.35
N ASP A 130 -14.27 2.60 -15.16
CA ASP A 130 -14.34 4.06 -15.27
C ASP A 130 -15.42 4.51 -16.26
N ALA A 131 -15.61 5.83 -16.38
CA ALA A 131 -16.59 6.40 -17.31
C ALA A 131 -16.24 6.11 -18.79
N SER A 132 -14.99 5.74 -19.08
CA SER A 132 -14.53 5.36 -20.42
C SER A 132 -14.62 3.86 -20.70
N GLY A 133 -15.10 3.06 -19.74
CA GLY A 133 -15.20 1.62 -19.85
C GLY A 133 -13.88 0.86 -19.60
N LYS A 134 -12.81 1.54 -19.17
CA LYS A 134 -11.57 0.88 -18.76
C LYS A 134 -11.69 0.32 -17.35
N VAL A 135 -11.00 -0.79 -17.10
CA VAL A 135 -10.95 -1.43 -15.80
C VAL A 135 -10.15 -0.59 -14.80
N LYS A 136 -10.77 -0.24 -13.67
CA LYS A 136 -10.13 0.48 -12.57
C LYS A 136 -9.29 -0.47 -11.71
N TYR A 137 -8.03 -0.66 -12.09
CA TYR A 137 -7.05 -1.35 -11.23
C TYR A 137 -6.64 -0.52 -9.99
N ASP A 138 -6.91 0.78 -10.01
CA ASP A 138 -6.58 1.71 -8.92
C ASP A 138 -7.30 1.41 -7.59
N VAL A 139 -8.42 0.68 -7.64
CA VAL A 139 -9.14 0.23 -6.43
C VAL A 139 -8.24 -0.62 -5.53
N LEU A 140 -7.30 -1.38 -6.11
CA LEU A 140 -6.33 -2.18 -5.36
C LEU A 140 -5.32 -1.30 -4.63
N ALA A 141 -4.81 -0.25 -5.29
CA ALA A 141 -3.85 0.68 -4.69
C ALA A 141 -4.48 1.56 -3.59
N ARG A 142 -5.79 1.83 -3.68
CA ARG A 142 -6.54 2.60 -2.69
C ARG A 142 -7.08 1.77 -1.53
N MET A 143 -6.84 0.46 -1.50
CA MET A 143 -7.34 -0.42 -0.44
C MET A 143 -6.85 0.07 0.94
N GLY A 144 -7.77 0.29 1.87
CA GLY A 144 -7.47 0.80 3.22
C GLY A 144 -7.21 2.32 3.29
N GLN A 145 -7.30 3.05 2.17
CA GLN A 145 -7.26 4.51 2.16
C GLN A 145 -8.67 5.10 2.13
N ARG A 146 -8.78 6.37 2.57
CA ARG A 146 -10.01 7.16 2.41
C ARG A 146 -10.30 7.43 0.92
N LYS A 147 -11.57 7.46 0.53
CA LYS A 147 -11.99 7.62 -0.89
C LYS A 147 -11.56 8.95 -1.53
N ASP A 148 -11.40 9.98 -0.70
CA ASP A 148 -10.97 11.33 -1.03
C ASP A 148 -9.45 11.49 -1.10
N LYS A 149 -8.67 10.49 -0.68
CA LYS A 149 -7.20 10.52 -0.83
C LYS A 149 -6.84 10.23 -2.27
N VAL A 150 -6.18 11.19 -2.91
CA VAL A 150 -5.62 11.01 -4.25
C VAL A 150 -4.44 10.04 -4.17
N VAL A 151 -4.50 8.96 -4.96
CA VAL A 151 -3.41 8.00 -5.15
C VAL A 151 -3.15 7.91 -6.65
N HIS A 152 -1.89 8.12 -7.04
CA HIS A 152 -1.47 7.99 -8.43
C HIS A 152 -0.97 6.57 -8.68
N SER A 153 -1.64 5.86 -9.59
CA SER A 153 -1.30 4.49 -9.99
C SER A 153 -1.21 4.31 -11.50
N SER A 154 -1.78 5.22 -12.29
CA SER A 154 -1.80 5.14 -13.75
C SER A 154 -0.56 5.75 -14.39
N LEU A 155 -0.22 5.27 -15.59
CA LEU A 155 0.86 5.83 -16.42
C LEU A 155 0.59 7.31 -16.77
N GLU A 156 -0.67 7.70 -16.90
CA GLU A 156 -1.08 9.08 -17.18
C GLU A 156 -0.55 10.07 -16.13
N ALA A 157 -0.40 9.63 -14.87
CA ALA A 157 0.18 10.44 -13.81
C ALA A 157 1.71 10.63 -13.93
N MET A 158 2.39 9.78 -14.71
CA MET A 158 3.83 9.90 -14.98
C MET A 158 4.13 10.78 -16.20
N VAL A 159 3.15 10.96 -17.08
CA VAL A 159 3.32 11.79 -18.28
C VAL A 159 3.35 13.26 -17.87
N SER A 160 4.36 14.00 -18.33
CA SER A 160 4.47 15.44 -18.10
C SER A 160 3.29 16.15 -18.78
N ARG A 161 2.57 16.97 -18.01
CA ARG A 161 1.60 17.92 -18.58
C ARG A 161 2.38 19.08 -19.21
N GLY A 162 2.08 19.42 -20.46
CA GLY A 162 2.62 20.63 -21.10
C GLY A 162 1.99 21.86 -20.45
N VAL A 163 2.79 22.66 -19.76
CA VAL A 163 2.32 23.86 -19.06
C VAL A 163 2.70 25.08 -19.89
N ARG A 164 1.75 26.01 -20.09
CA ARG A 164 2.03 27.35 -20.60
C ARG A 164 2.07 28.32 -19.41
N PRO A 165 2.94 29.35 -19.44
CA PRO A 165 3.08 30.28 -18.32
C PRO A 165 1.84 31.13 -18.03
N SER A 166 0.83 31.13 -18.91
CA SER A 166 -0.41 31.91 -18.77
C SER A 166 -1.63 31.04 -18.41
N ASP A 167 -1.43 29.78 -17.98
CA ASP A 167 -2.53 28.88 -17.65
C ASP A 167 -3.20 29.30 -16.32
N PRO A 168 -4.54 29.50 -16.30
CA PRO A 168 -5.26 29.95 -15.10
C PRO A 168 -5.26 28.93 -13.95
N GLU A 169 -4.92 27.66 -14.21
CA GLU A 169 -4.83 26.61 -13.18
C GLU A 169 -3.58 26.73 -12.29
N LEU A 170 -2.54 27.44 -12.73
CA LEU A 170 -1.28 27.60 -11.98
C LEU A 170 -1.25 28.86 -11.10
N VAL A 171 -2.37 29.56 -10.99
CA VAL A 171 -2.48 30.75 -10.15
C VAL A 171 -2.68 30.33 -8.69
N ARG A 172 -2.00 31.03 -7.77
CA ARG A 172 -2.25 30.87 -6.34
C ARG A 172 -3.72 31.21 -6.05
N PRO A 173 -4.41 30.48 -5.16
CA PRO A 173 -5.76 30.86 -4.74
C PRO A 173 -5.83 32.32 -4.26
N GLU A 174 -7.02 32.90 -4.34
CA GLU A 174 -7.27 34.29 -3.93
C GLU A 174 -6.81 34.55 -2.49
N GLU A 175 -6.30 35.75 -2.22
CA GLU A 175 -5.72 36.08 -0.89
C GLU A 175 -6.77 35.94 0.23
N GLU A 176 -8.04 36.24 -0.05
CA GLU A 176 -9.13 36.05 0.93
C GLU A 176 -9.32 34.58 1.33
N GLU A 177 -9.15 33.64 0.40
CA GLU A 177 -9.23 32.19 0.71
C GLU A 177 -8.02 31.74 1.53
N VAL A 178 -6.84 32.27 1.21
CA VAL A 178 -5.61 32.02 1.98
C VAL A 178 -5.77 32.50 3.41
N GLU A 179 -6.32 33.69 3.63
CA GLU A 179 -6.58 34.24 4.96
C GLU A 179 -7.56 33.36 5.73
N LYS A 180 -8.69 32.96 5.12
CA LYS A 180 -9.67 32.05 5.73
C LYS A 180 -9.04 30.72 6.16
N VAL A 181 -8.29 30.06 5.27
CA VAL A 181 -7.61 28.79 5.57
C VAL A 181 -6.56 28.98 6.67
N THR A 182 -5.86 30.11 6.67
CA THR A 182 -4.87 30.44 7.71
C THR A 182 -5.53 30.61 9.07
N GLU A 183 -6.65 31.31 9.15
CA GLU A 183 -7.42 31.49 10.38
C GLU A 183 -7.97 30.15 10.91
N GLU A 184 -8.58 29.34 10.04
CA GLU A 184 -9.08 28.01 10.41
C GLU A 184 -7.96 27.10 10.93
N THR A 185 -6.81 27.10 10.23
CA THR A 185 -5.64 26.31 10.62
C THR A 185 -5.05 26.81 11.93
N ARG A 186 -4.94 28.12 12.12
CA ARG A 186 -4.50 28.74 13.38
C ARG A 186 -5.38 28.30 14.54
N LEU A 187 -6.71 28.43 14.41
CA LEU A 187 -7.66 28.02 15.44
C LEU A 187 -7.60 26.52 15.74
N ALA A 188 -7.39 25.68 14.72
CA ALA A 188 -7.23 24.23 14.90
C ALA A 188 -5.94 23.89 15.67
N LEU A 189 -4.82 24.55 15.33
CA LEU A 189 -3.55 24.37 16.02
C LEU A 189 -3.60 24.89 17.45
N GLU A 190 -4.21 26.04 17.70
CA GLU A 190 -4.44 26.59 19.04
C GLU A 190 -5.26 25.62 19.92
N LYS A 191 -6.32 25.00 19.36
CA LYS A 191 -7.08 23.97 20.08
C LYS A 191 -6.22 22.77 20.47
N LEU A 192 -5.30 22.35 19.62
CA LEU A 192 -4.40 21.22 19.89
C LEU A 192 -3.30 21.58 20.90
N THR A 193 -2.72 22.78 20.80
CA THR A 193 -1.70 23.25 21.74
C THR A 193 -2.30 23.48 23.12
N ASN A 194 -3.49 24.08 23.21
CA ASN A 194 -4.20 24.27 24.47
C ASN A 194 -4.46 22.94 25.18
N LYS A 195 -4.85 21.87 24.47
CA LYS A 195 -5.00 20.51 25.03
C LYS A 195 -3.69 19.92 25.55
N LYS A 196 -2.54 20.28 24.96
CA LYS A 196 -1.22 19.84 25.46
C LYS A 196 -0.79 20.66 26.67
N ILE A 197 -1.02 21.96 26.67
CA ILE A 197 -0.68 22.88 27.78
C ILE A 197 -1.50 22.54 29.03
N SER A 198 -2.84 22.54 28.91
CA SER A 198 -3.58 21.29 29.03
C SER A 198 -3.05 20.21 30.00
N ALA A 199 -2.80 19.05 29.42
CA ALA A 199 -2.25 17.91 30.15
C ALA A 199 -0.93 18.17 30.91
N ALA A 200 -0.12 19.16 30.49
CA ALA A 200 1.18 19.45 31.10
C ALA A 200 1.10 20.17 32.45
N MET A 201 0.02 20.91 32.73
CA MET A 201 -0.16 21.60 34.03
C MET A 201 -0.77 20.64 35.07
N PRO A 202 -0.02 20.19 36.11
CA PRO A 202 -0.49 19.16 37.04
C PRO A 202 -1.48 19.67 38.09
N VAL A 203 -1.28 20.91 38.57
CA VAL A 203 -2.17 21.56 39.54
C VAL A 203 -3.09 22.48 38.77
N ARG A 204 -4.40 22.21 38.83
CA ARG A 204 -5.44 22.95 38.11
C ARG A 204 -6.55 23.32 39.07
N ALA A 205 -7.08 24.53 38.89
CA ALA A 205 -8.36 24.86 39.49
C ALA A 205 -9.43 23.89 38.95
N ALA A 206 -10.40 23.52 39.78
CA ALA A 206 -11.48 22.63 39.36
C ALA A 206 -12.22 23.24 38.16
N ASP A 207 -12.39 22.44 37.11
CA ASP A 207 -13.12 22.87 35.92
C ASP A 207 -14.58 23.16 36.30
N LYS A 208 -15.11 24.29 35.82
CA LYS A 208 -16.52 24.63 36.03
C LYS A 208 -17.38 23.68 35.20
N GLN A 209 -18.37 23.06 35.82
CA GLN A 209 -19.28 22.15 35.12
C GLN A 209 -20.01 22.88 34.00
N ALA A 210 -19.97 22.31 32.80
CA ALA A 210 -20.76 22.78 31.68
C ALA A 210 -22.27 22.58 31.96
N PRO A 211 -23.15 23.43 31.39
CA PRO A 211 -24.59 23.24 31.51
C PRO A 211 -25.04 21.93 30.85
N ALA A 212 -26.16 21.37 31.32
CA ALA A 212 -26.71 20.12 30.81
C ALA A 212 -27.09 20.23 29.32
N GLN A 213 -26.66 19.27 28.50
CA GLN A 213 -26.95 19.22 27.07
C GLN A 213 -28.07 18.23 26.79
N TYR A 214 -29.02 18.59 25.91
CA TYR A 214 -30.10 17.69 25.49
C TYR A 214 -29.84 17.21 24.06
N ILE A 215 -29.70 15.90 23.88
CA ILE A 215 -29.45 15.26 22.58
C ILE A 215 -30.66 14.44 22.18
N ARG A 216 -31.13 14.64 20.95
CA ARG A 216 -32.19 13.82 20.36
C ARG A 216 -31.60 12.64 19.62
N TYR A 217 -31.86 11.44 20.11
CA TYR A 217 -31.38 10.18 19.56
C TYR A 217 -32.50 9.42 18.84
N THR A 218 -32.21 8.95 17.63
CA THR A 218 -33.08 8.04 16.89
C THR A 218 -32.42 6.66 16.87
N PRO A 219 -32.99 5.64 17.54
CA PRO A 219 -32.43 4.29 17.51
C PRO A 219 -32.54 3.65 16.12
N ALA A 220 -31.53 2.87 15.75
CA ALA A 220 -31.53 2.09 14.51
C ALA A 220 -32.48 0.88 14.61
N GLN A 221 -32.54 0.24 15.78
CA GLN A 221 -33.51 -0.82 16.07
C GLN A 221 -34.86 -0.18 16.42
N GLN A 222 -35.84 -0.35 15.54
CA GLN A 222 -37.19 0.20 15.69
C GLN A 222 -38.19 -0.95 15.79
N GLY A 223 -39.17 -0.80 16.68
CA GLY A 223 -40.27 -1.74 16.86
C GLY A 223 -41.20 -1.26 17.97
N VAL A 224 -42.49 -1.60 17.89
CA VAL A 224 -43.51 -1.15 18.85
C VAL A 224 -43.24 -1.57 20.30
N ALA A 225 -42.52 -2.68 20.48
CA ALA A 225 -42.10 -3.18 21.79
C ALA A 225 -40.92 -2.40 22.40
N TYR A 226 -40.21 -1.61 21.60
CA TYR A 226 -39.05 -0.83 22.06
C TYR A 226 -39.44 0.63 22.28
N ASN A 227 -38.80 1.27 23.26
CA ASN A 227 -38.99 2.69 23.56
C ASN A 227 -40.45 3.10 23.82
N SER A 228 -41.26 2.21 24.40
CA SER A 228 -42.68 2.44 24.70
C SER A 228 -43.48 2.94 23.48
N GLY A 229 -43.10 2.51 22.26
CA GLY A 229 -43.73 2.94 21.00
C GLY A 229 -43.24 4.29 20.46
N ALA A 230 -42.36 5.01 21.17
CA ALA A 230 -41.80 6.26 20.68
C ALA A 230 -40.66 6.04 19.67
N LYS A 231 -40.63 6.84 18.61
CA LYS A 231 -39.60 6.74 17.57
C LYS A 231 -38.24 7.30 17.99
N GLN A 232 -38.20 8.22 18.95
CA GLN A 232 -36.99 8.96 19.34
C GLN A 232 -36.88 9.06 20.87
N ARG A 233 -35.68 9.36 21.36
CA ARG A 233 -35.37 9.61 22.77
C ARG A 233 -34.68 10.95 22.91
N ILE A 234 -35.00 11.71 23.96
CA ILE A 234 -34.26 12.91 24.34
C ILE A 234 -33.42 12.58 25.57
N ILE A 235 -32.11 12.70 25.44
CA ILE A 235 -31.14 12.32 26.48
C ILE A 235 -30.53 13.59 27.05
N ARG A 236 -30.60 13.75 28.37
CA ARG A 236 -29.90 14.81 29.10
C ARG A 236 -28.50 14.33 29.46
N MET A 237 -27.49 14.89 28.81
CA MET A 237 -26.08 14.66 29.11
C MET A 237 -25.61 15.68 30.14
N VAL A 238 -25.04 15.19 31.25
CA VAL A 238 -24.41 16.00 32.30
C VAL A 238 -23.02 15.45 32.53
N GLU A 239 -22.02 16.33 32.60
CA GLU A 239 -20.65 15.94 32.94
C GLU A 239 -20.56 15.61 34.44
N ALA A 240 -20.03 14.43 34.77
CA ALA A 240 -19.84 14.03 36.16
C ALA A 240 -18.73 14.88 36.79
N GLN A 241 -18.96 15.39 38.02
CA GLN A 241 -17.96 16.15 38.74
C GLN A 241 -16.70 15.33 38.95
N LYS A 242 -15.55 15.83 38.49
CA LYS A 242 -14.25 15.22 38.72
C LYS A 242 -13.63 15.79 40.00
N ASP A 243 -13.11 14.91 40.84
CA ASP A 243 -12.40 15.31 42.05
C ASP A 243 -11.00 15.87 41.68
N PRO A 244 -10.67 17.12 42.06
CA PRO A 244 -9.35 17.70 41.81
C PRO A 244 -8.20 17.00 42.54
N MET A 245 -8.47 16.23 43.60
CA MET A 245 -7.47 15.49 44.37
C MET A 245 -7.35 14.02 43.95
N GLU A 246 -8.16 13.56 42.99
CA GLU A 246 -8.09 12.19 42.49
C GLU A 246 -6.82 11.97 41.64
N PRO A 247 -5.96 11.00 41.99
CA PRO A 247 -4.78 10.68 41.19
C PRO A 247 -5.17 9.99 39.86
N PRO A 248 -4.25 9.89 38.88
CA PRO A 248 -4.51 9.19 37.62
C PRO A 248 -4.94 7.73 37.84
N ARG A 249 -6.14 7.37 37.32
CA ARG A 249 -6.76 6.06 37.55
C ARG A 249 -6.06 4.89 36.83
N PHE A 250 -5.41 5.14 35.70
CA PHE A 250 -4.87 4.10 34.81
C PHE A 250 -3.35 4.22 34.62
N LYS A 251 -2.69 3.08 34.40
CA LYS A 251 -1.27 3.01 34.07
C LYS A 251 -1.05 3.37 32.60
N VAL A 252 -0.44 4.53 32.32
CA VAL A 252 -0.22 5.05 30.96
C VAL A 252 1.07 4.49 30.31
N ASN A 253 1.90 3.78 31.06
CA ASN A 253 3.21 3.30 30.62
C ASN A 253 3.19 2.01 29.78
N GLN A 254 2.03 1.56 29.30
CA GLN A 254 1.93 0.39 28.44
C GLN A 254 2.51 0.69 27.05
N LYS A 255 3.64 0.05 26.72
CA LYS A 255 4.30 0.18 25.42
C LYS A 255 3.65 -0.78 24.43
N ILE A 256 2.94 -0.23 23.46
CA ILE A 256 2.32 -0.97 22.36
C ILE A 256 3.25 -0.86 21.15
N PRO A 257 3.50 -1.95 20.38
CA PRO A 257 4.24 -1.84 19.12
C PRO A 257 3.54 -0.86 18.18
N ARG A 258 4.30 -0.20 17.31
CA ARG A 258 3.70 0.69 16.31
C ARG A 258 2.75 -0.13 15.43
N GLY A 259 1.55 0.42 15.21
CA GLY A 259 0.60 -0.16 14.27
C GLY A 259 1.20 -0.24 12.86
N PRO A 260 0.59 -1.04 11.96
CA PRO A 260 1.03 -1.11 10.58
C PRO A 260 1.00 0.30 9.94
N PRO A 261 1.97 0.63 9.07
CA PRO A 261 1.91 1.87 8.33
C PRO A 261 0.69 1.88 7.39
N SER A 262 0.34 3.07 6.89
CA SER A 262 -0.61 3.16 5.78
C SER A 262 -0.12 2.30 4.60
N PRO A 263 -1.02 1.67 3.82
CA PRO A 263 -0.62 0.82 2.71
C PRO A 263 0.33 1.57 1.77
N PRO A 264 1.37 0.87 1.25
CA PRO A 264 2.42 1.50 0.46
C PRO A 264 1.83 2.12 -0.81
N ALA A 265 2.28 3.34 -1.13
CA ALA A 265 1.88 3.98 -2.37
C ALA A 265 2.54 3.28 -3.58
N PRO A 266 1.85 3.22 -4.74
CA PRO A 266 2.46 2.75 -5.98
C PRO A 266 3.70 3.57 -6.33
N VAL A 267 4.75 2.88 -6.77
CA VAL A 267 6.02 3.50 -7.10
C VAL A 267 6.08 3.78 -8.60
N LEU A 268 6.02 5.06 -8.97
CA LEU A 268 6.02 5.53 -10.37
C LEU A 268 7.45 5.94 -10.79
N HIS A 269 8.32 4.96 -10.97
CA HIS A 269 9.66 5.20 -11.50
C HIS A 269 9.64 5.34 -13.03
N SER A 270 10.63 6.07 -13.56
CA SER A 270 10.97 5.95 -14.97
C SER A 270 11.49 4.54 -15.29
N PRO A 271 11.42 4.10 -16.56
CA PRO A 271 11.97 2.81 -16.96
C PRO A 271 13.42 2.64 -16.50
N THR A 272 13.75 1.47 -15.97
CA THR A 272 15.08 1.19 -15.43
C THR A 272 16.13 1.36 -16.52
N ARG A 273 17.15 2.18 -16.25
CA ARG A 273 18.28 2.36 -17.19
C ARG A 273 19.08 1.07 -17.25
N LYS A 274 19.48 0.67 -18.46
CA LYS A 274 20.38 -0.47 -18.65
C LYS A 274 21.73 -0.15 -18.01
N VAL A 275 22.15 -0.98 -17.07
CA VAL A 275 23.46 -0.86 -16.44
C VAL A 275 24.51 -1.39 -17.41
N SER A 276 25.54 -0.59 -17.70
CA SER A 276 26.68 -1.07 -18.47
C SER A 276 27.64 -1.85 -17.55
N PRO A 277 28.29 -2.94 -18.03
CA PRO A 277 29.21 -3.73 -17.24
C PRO A 277 30.25 -2.93 -16.41
N PRO A 278 30.91 -1.88 -16.93
CA PRO A 278 31.89 -1.12 -16.15
C PRO A 278 31.26 -0.38 -14.95
N THR A 279 29.98 -0.01 -15.00
CA THR A 279 29.32 0.71 -13.90
C THR A 279 29.02 -0.21 -12.72
N THR A 280 28.82 -1.51 -12.94
CA THR A 280 28.47 -2.48 -11.88
C THR A 280 29.68 -3.06 -11.14
N ALA A 281 30.81 -3.26 -11.82
CA ALA A 281 31.89 -4.10 -11.30
C ALA A 281 32.87 -3.37 -10.37
N THR A 282 33.05 -2.05 -10.52
CA THR A 282 34.18 -1.34 -9.89
C THR A 282 33.81 -0.07 -9.13
N ALA A 283 32.59 0.45 -9.28
CA ALA A 283 32.26 1.81 -8.81
C ALA A 283 31.61 1.89 -7.42
N TRP A 284 31.14 0.78 -6.84
CA TRP A 284 30.24 0.87 -5.68
C TRP A 284 30.92 0.65 -4.33
N TYR A 285 32.06 -0.06 -4.29
CA TYR A 285 32.74 -0.43 -3.06
C TYR A 285 34.23 -0.17 -3.16
N THR A 286 34.77 0.60 -2.22
CA THR A 286 36.21 0.71 -2.01
C THR A 286 36.56 -0.03 -0.72
N LEU A 287 37.66 -0.77 -0.73
CA LEU A 287 38.20 -1.39 0.48
C LEU A 287 38.84 -0.29 1.33
N CYS A 288 38.23 0.08 2.45
CA CYS A 288 38.86 0.93 3.44
C CYS A 288 39.72 0.06 4.36
N VAL A 289 41.00 0.36 4.44
CA VAL A 289 41.93 -0.35 5.32
C VAL A 289 42.23 0.55 6.50
N VAL A 290 41.81 0.16 7.69
CA VAL A 290 42.16 0.85 8.94
C VAL A 290 43.34 0.11 9.57
N HIS A 291 44.44 0.82 9.80
CA HIS A 291 45.55 0.31 10.58
C HIS A 291 45.40 0.79 12.03
N CYS A 292 45.28 -0.16 12.96
CA CYS A 292 45.27 0.13 14.39
C CYS A 292 46.53 -0.45 15.03
N LEU A 293 47.23 0.36 15.80
CA LEU A 293 48.46 -0.01 16.49
C LEU A 293 48.10 -0.28 17.96
N ILE A 294 48.22 -1.53 18.38
CA ILE A 294 47.96 -1.97 19.76
C ILE A 294 49.25 -2.62 20.26
N ASP A 295 49.79 -2.13 21.38
CA ASP A 295 50.99 -2.65 22.03
C ASP A 295 52.20 -2.84 21.08
N GLY A 296 52.48 -1.84 20.25
CA GLY A 296 53.62 -1.82 19.33
C GLY A 296 53.50 -2.75 18.11
N THR A 297 52.38 -3.45 17.95
CA THR A 297 52.09 -4.27 16.76
C THR A 297 51.00 -3.65 15.89
N LEU A 298 51.27 -3.61 14.58
CA LEU A 298 50.39 -3.01 13.57
C LEU A 298 49.34 -4.04 13.12
N PHE A 299 48.07 -3.83 13.46
CA PHE A 299 46.96 -4.64 12.98
C PHE A 299 46.26 -3.97 11.80
N ARG A 300 46.21 -4.68 10.67
CA ARG A 300 45.55 -4.22 9.45
C ARG A 300 44.14 -4.81 9.36
N VAL A 301 43.13 -3.98 9.51
CA VAL A 301 41.72 -4.41 9.44
C VAL A 301 41.10 -3.89 8.14
N HIS A 302 40.53 -4.79 7.35
CA HIS A 302 39.93 -4.48 6.05
C HIS A 302 38.40 -4.35 6.19
N PHE A 303 37.86 -3.17 5.87
CA PHE A 303 36.42 -2.90 5.79
C PHE A 303 36.02 -2.59 4.35
N TYR A 304 34.98 -3.25 3.83
CA TYR A 304 34.40 -2.89 2.54
C TYR A 304 33.38 -1.77 2.75
N LEU A 305 33.68 -0.55 2.26
CA LEU A 305 32.80 0.62 2.43
C LEU A 305 32.20 1.04 1.08
N PRO A 306 30.90 1.38 1.03
CA PRO A 306 30.28 1.91 -0.18
C PRO A 306 30.76 3.33 -0.47
N TYR A 307 31.01 3.65 -1.74
CA TYR A 307 31.59 4.93 -2.24
C TYR A 307 30.83 6.21 -1.81
N ARG A 308 29.62 6.10 -1.26
CA ARG A 308 28.70 7.22 -0.98
C ARG A 308 28.95 7.96 0.34
N LEU A 309 29.93 7.53 1.15
CA LEU A 309 30.19 8.08 2.49
C LEU A 309 31.50 8.89 2.62
N MET A 310 32.15 9.27 1.53
CA MET A 310 33.29 10.20 1.61
C MET A 310 32.82 11.65 1.44
N PRO A 311 32.92 12.52 2.45
CA PRO A 311 32.98 13.95 2.19
C PRO A 311 34.29 14.22 1.46
N THR A 312 34.20 14.80 0.27
CA THR A 312 35.36 15.36 -0.45
C THR A 312 35.90 16.53 0.36
N TYR A 313 36.78 16.24 1.33
CA TYR A 313 37.66 17.20 1.96
C TYR A 313 39.10 16.79 1.62
N LEU A 314 39.70 17.64 0.79
CA LEU A 314 41.12 17.94 0.62
C LEU A 314 42.13 17.17 1.49
N MET A 315 43.22 16.67 0.89
CA MET A 315 44.50 17.40 0.79
C MET A 315 45.52 16.57 -0.01
N ASP A 316 46.33 17.30 -0.78
CA ASP A 316 47.46 16.93 -1.66
C ASP A 316 47.17 16.19 -2.98
#